data_AF-A0A7Y0XAW2-F1
#
_entry.id   AF-A0A7Y0XAW2-F1
#
_cell.length_a   1.000
_cell.length_b   1.000
_cell.length_c   1.000
_cell.angle_alpha   90.00
_cell.angle_beta   90.00
_cell.angle_gamma   90.00
#
_symmetry.space_group_name_H-M   'P 1'
#
loop_
_entity.id
_entity.type
_entity.pdbx_description
1 polymer ?
#
loop_
_entity_poly.entity_id
_entity_poly.type
_entity_poly.pdbx_seq_one_letter_code
_entity_poly.pdbx_strand_id
1 'polypeptide(L)'
;GWSLNDLAERAGASRAMIHKIERGESSPTASMLGRLSGAFGISMSTLIARAEMQEGKLLRFASQPVWRDPQSHYLRRHVSPRSDLPIDLVQI
;
A
#
# COMPACT_ATOMS: atom_id res chain seq x y z
N GLY A 1 8.55 -11.95 -2.75
CA GLY A 1 8.93 -10.55 -3.01
C GLY A 1 10.28 -10.51 -3.70
N TRP A 2 10.68 -9.36 -4.23
CA TRP A 2 11.99 -9.14 -4.83
C TRP A 2 13.04 -8.80 -3.77
N SER A 3 14.30 -9.17 -4.01
CA SER A 3 15.42 -8.64 -3.23
C SER A 3 15.75 -7.20 -3.66
N LEU A 4 16.56 -6.51 -2.84
CA LEU A 4 17.11 -5.19 -3.20
C LEU A 4 17.86 -5.20 -4.54
N ASN A 5 18.55 -6.30 -4.85
CA ASN A 5 19.28 -6.43 -6.12
C ASN A 5 18.30 -6.55 -7.29
N ASP A 6 17.27 -7.39 -7.16
CA ASP A 6 16.28 -7.59 -8.22
C ASP A 6 15.53 -6.27 -8.53
N LEU A 7 15.18 -5.50 -7.50
CA LEU A 7 14.54 -4.19 -7.70
C LEU A 7 15.51 -3.19 -8.34
N ALA A 8 16.77 -3.16 -7.91
CA ALA A 8 17.78 -2.27 -8.49
C ALA A 8 17.97 -2.53 -9.99
N GLU A 9 18.05 -3.80 -10.39
CA GLU A 9 18.15 -4.22 -11.79
C GLU A 9 16.91 -3.78 -12.59
N ARG A 10 15.71 -4.12 -12.11
CA ARG A 10 14.44 -3.77 -12.79
C ARG A 10 14.21 -2.27 -12.90
N ALA A 11 14.62 -1.50 -11.90
CA ALA A 11 14.46 -0.05 -11.86
C ALA A 11 15.64 0.71 -12.50
N GLY A 12 16.66 0.02 -13.03
CA GLY A 12 17.84 0.66 -13.61
C GLY A 12 18.54 1.61 -12.63
N ALA A 13 18.67 1.19 -11.37
CA ALA A 13 19.25 1.97 -10.29
C ALA A 13 20.34 1.16 -9.57
N SER A 14 21.21 1.82 -8.80
CA SER A 14 22.17 1.08 -7.98
C SER A 14 21.50 0.51 -6.73
N ARG A 15 21.95 -0.66 -6.28
CA ARG A 15 21.52 -1.25 -4.99
C ARG A 15 21.64 -0.26 -3.83
N ALA A 16 22.72 0.53 -3.81
CA ALA A 16 22.97 1.56 -2.80
C ALA A 16 21.92 2.68 -2.83
N MET A 17 21.45 3.08 -4.02
CA MET A 17 20.38 4.07 -4.15
C MET A 17 19.05 3.54 -3.63
N ILE A 18 18.67 2.32 -4.01
CA ILE A 18 17.45 1.68 -3.51
C ILE A 18 17.49 1.56 -1.97
N HIS A 19 18.62 1.13 -1.42
CA HIS A 19 18.82 1.02 0.03
C HIS A 19 18.64 2.37 0.76
N LYS A 20 19.18 3.46 0.21
CA LYS A 20 19.00 4.81 0.79
C LYS A 20 17.54 5.27 0.74
N ILE A 21 16.84 4.98 -0.36
CA ILE A 21 15.43 5.34 -0.52
C ILE A 21 14.55 4.59 0.49
N GLU A 22 14.71 3.27 0.63
CA GLU A 22 13.92 2.46 1.58
C GLU A 22 14.09 2.91 3.04
N ARG A 23 15.27 3.43 3.39
CA ARG A 23 15.57 3.94 4.72
C ARG A 23 15.17 5.40 4.93
N GLY A 24 14.66 6.08 3.90
CA GLY A 24 14.33 7.51 3.95
C GLY A 24 15.53 8.43 4.04
N GLU A 25 16.74 7.93 3.77
CA GLU A 25 18.00 8.69 3.83
C GLU A 25 18.20 9.57 2.59
N SER A 26 17.43 9.34 1.52
CA SER A 26 17.44 10.14 0.30
C SER A 26 16.05 10.23 -0.30
N SER A 27 15.66 11.44 -0.69
CA SER A 27 14.42 11.65 -1.43
C SER A 27 14.63 11.32 -2.92
N PRO A 28 13.87 10.38 -3.50
CA PRO A 28 14.02 10.01 -4.90
C PRO A 28 13.60 11.15 -5.83
N THR A 29 14.31 11.32 -6.95
CA THR A 29 13.89 12.24 -8.02
C THR A 29 12.62 11.72 -8.70
N ALA A 30 11.88 12.60 -9.40
CA ALA A 30 10.72 12.21 -10.21
C ALA A 30 11.09 11.13 -11.26
N SER A 31 12.28 11.22 -11.86
CA SER A 31 12.77 10.19 -12.78
C SER A 31 13.02 8.85 -12.09
N MET A 32 13.49 8.85 -10.84
CA MET A 32 13.63 7.62 -10.04
C MET A 32 12.28 7.01 -9.68
N LEU A 33 11.32 7.85 -9.29
CA LEU A 33 9.94 7.41 -9.01
C LEU A 33 9.30 6.76 -10.24
N GLY A 34 9.47 7.35 -11.43
CA GLY A 34 9.00 6.77 -12.69
C GLY A 34 9.64 5.41 -13.01
N ARG A 35 10.94 5.24 -12.73
CA ARG A 35 11.60 3.94 -12.90
C ARG A 35 11.12 2.89 -11.90
N LEU A 36 10.93 3.28 -10.64
CA LEU A 36 10.39 2.39 -9.60
C LEU A 36 8.96 1.94 -9.95
N SER A 37 8.09 2.88 -10.32
CA SER A 37 6.71 2.55 -10.71
C SER A 37 6.69 1.63 -11.94
N GLY A 38 7.55 1.91 -12.93
CA GLY A 38 7.74 1.07 -14.11
C GLY A 38 8.22 -0.34 -13.77
N ALA A 39 9.19 -0.49 -12.86
CA ALA A 39 9.67 -1.78 -12.39
C ALA A 39 8.55 -2.64 -11.78
N PHE A 40 7.61 -2.02 -11.05
CA PHE A 40 6.44 -2.68 -10.46
C PHE A 40 5.24 -2.81 -11.42
N GLY A 41 5.32 -2.28 -12.65
CA GLY A 41 4.20 -2.30 -13.60
C GLY A 41 2.99 -1.47 -13.17
N ILE A 42 3.20 -0.44 -12.35
CA ILE A 42 2.15 0.48 -11.87
C ILE A 42 2.41 1.91 -12.32
N SER A 43 1.38 2.75 -12.31
CA SER A 43 1.58 4.18 -12.55
C SER A 43 2.30 4.86 -11.38
N MET A 44 2.95 5.99 -11.65
CA MET A 44 3.55 6.83 -10.61
C MET A 44 2.49 7.33 -9.61
N SER A 45 1.26 7.63 -10.07
CA SER A 45 0.17 8.03 -9.19
C SER A 45 -0.25 6.91 -8.24
N THR A 46 -0.30 5.65 -8.69
CA THR A 46 -0.57 4.51 -7.82
C THR A 46 0.56 4.28 -6.80
N LEU A 47 1.83 4.44 -7.23
CA LEU A 47 2.97 4.35 -6.31
C LEU A 47 2.86 5.38 -5.18
N ILE A 48 2.57 6.64 -5.51
CA ILE A 48 2.41 7.73 -4.52
C ILE A 48 1.20 7.47 -3.62
N ALA A 49 0.04 7.14 -4.20
CA ALA A 49 -1.16 6.86 -3.43
C ALA A 49 -0.95 5.72 -2.41
N ARG A 50 -0.20 4.67 -2.78
CA ARG A 50 0.16 3.58 -1.86
C ARG A 50 1.13 4.03 -0.76
N ALA A 51 2.08 4.91 -1.06
CA ALA A 51 2.98 5.46 -0.04
C ALA A 51 2.26 6.40 0.95
N GLU A 52 1.24 7.11 0.48
CA GLU A 52 0.40 8.01 1.29
C GLU A 52 -0.69 7.27 2.08
N MET A 53 -1.12 6.10 1.59
CA MET A 53 -1.98 5.17 2.32
C MET A 53 -1.24 4.73 3.60
N GLN A 54 -1.50 5.44 4.70
CA GLN A 54 -1.05 5.07 6.03
C GLN A 54 -1.47 3.62 6.33
N GLU A 55 -0.50 2.71 6.27
CA GLU A 55 -0.69 1.33 6.68
C GLU A 55 -0.87 1.27 8.20
N GLY A 56 -2.12 1.25 8.65
CA GLY A 56 -2.40 0.53 9.90
C GLY A 56 -2.17 -0.95 9.62
N LYS A 57 -1.30 -1.65 10.37
CA LYS A 57 -1.26 -3.12 10.31
C LYS A 57 -2.40 -3.77 11.08
N LEU A 58 -3.11 -2.98 11.89
CA LEU A 58 -4.11 -3.44 12.83
C LEU A 58 -5.29 -2.45 12.87
N LEU A 59 -6.49 -2.92 12.56
CA LEU A 59 -7.73 -2.20 12.83
C LEU A 59 -8.41 -2.87 14.03
N ARG A 60 -8.31 -2.23 15.21
CA ARG A 60 -8.87 -2.79 16.45
C ARG A 60 -10.40 -2.78 16.41
N PHE A 61 -11.02 -3.76 17.07
CA PHE A 61 -12.48 -3.94 17.09
C PHE A 61 -13.27 -2.66 17.36
N ALA A 62 -12.84 -1.84 18.32
CA ALA A 62 -13.49 -0.58 18.68
C ALA A 62 -13.42 0.50 17.58
N SER A 63 -12.49 0.39 16.64
CA SER A 63 -12.28 1.33 15.52
C SER A 63 -12.81 0.80 14.20
N GLN A 64 -13.42 -0.40 14.18
CA GLN A 64 -13.97 -1.02 12.98
C GLN A 64 -15.32 -0.37 12.63
N PRO A 65 -15.43 0.30 11.48
CA PRO A 65 -16.71 0.84 11.01
C PRO A 65 -17.75 -0.27 10.87
N VAL A 66 -18.96 -0.01 11.37
CA VAL A 66 -20.11 -0.90 11.21
C VAL A 66 -21.18 -0.15 10.45
N TRP A 67 -21.68 -0.78 9.38
CA TRP A 67 -22.84 -0.34 8.64
C TRP A 67 -23.98 -1.34 8.85
N ARG A 68 -25.18 -0.82 9.09
CA ARG A 68 -26.40 -1.61 9.22
C ARG A 68 -27.26 -1.37 8.00
N ASP A 69 -27.59 -2.44 7.29
CA ASP A 69 -28.47 -2.35 6.14
C ASP A 69 -29.90 -1.93 6.60
N PRO A 70 -30.51 -0.88 6.01
CA PRO A 70 -31.83 -0.41 6.43
C PRO A 70 -32.98 -1.38 6.15
N GLN A 71 -32.84 -2.28 5.19
CA GLN A 71 -33.91 -3.17 4.74
C GLN A 71 -33.82 -4.57 5.35
N SER A 72 -32.61 -5.16 5.33
CA SER A 72 -32.32 -6.51 5.80
C SER A 72 -31.81 -6.56 7.24
N HIS A 73 -31.43 -5.41 7.81
CA HIS A 73 -30.86 -5.27 9.15
C HIS A 73 -29.54 -6.00 9.42
N TYR A 74 -28.93 -6.65 8.41
CA TYR A 74 -27.64 -7.28 8.56
C TYR A 74 -26.53 -6.27 8.81
N LEU A 75 -25.53 -6.70 9.58
CA LEU A 75 -24.41 -5.88 9.99
C LEU A 75 -23.22 -6.18 9.09
N ARG A 76 -22.71 -5.14 8.41
CA ARG A 76 -21.42 -5.17 7.72
C ARG A 76 -20.38 -4.46 8.55
N ARG A 77 -19.29 -5.14 8.87
CA ARG A 77 -18.19 -4.59 9.67
C ARG A 77 -16.90 -4.62 8.86
N HIS A 78 -16.26 -3.48 8.72
CA HIS A 78 -14.97 -3.38 8.06
C HIS A 78 -13.86 -3.77 9.04
N VAL A 79 -13.19 -4.89 8.78
CA VAL A 79 -12.28 -5.53 9.75
C VAL A 79 -10.80 -5.39 9.39
N SER A 80 -10.50 -5.04 8.14
CA SER A 80 -9.14 -4.76 7.70
C SER A 80 -8.81 -3.27 7.83
N PRO A 81 -7.54 -2.91 8.03
CA PRO A 81 -7.06 -1.57 7.71
C PRO A 81 -7.31 -1.20 6.25
N ARG A 82 -7.12 0.08 5.91
CA ARG A 82 -7.15 0.51 4.50
C ARG A 82 -6.01 -0.18 3.75
N SER A 83 -6.37 -1.05 2.81
CA SER A 83 -5.45 -1.80 1.97
C SER A 83 -5.99 -1.85 0.53
N ASP A 84 -5.23 -2.48 -0.35
CA ASP A 84 -5.65 -2.83 -1.71
C ASP A 84 -6.72 -3.94 -1.75
N LEU A 85 -6.82 -4.74 -0.68
CA LEU A 85 -7.78 -5.82 -0.51
C LEU A 85 -8.55 -5.65 0.81
N PRO A 86 -9.53 -4.73 0.87
CA PRO A 86 -10.35 -4.55 2.05
C PRO A 86 -11.21 -5.78 2.36
N ILE A 87 -11.38 -6.09 3.65
CA ILE A 87 -12.17 -7.22 4.14
C ILE A 87 -13.31 -6.70 5.01
N ASP A 88 -14.53 -7.16 4.68
CA ASP A 88 -15.75 -6.95 5.46
C ASP A 88 -16.26 -8.27 6.05
N LEU A 89 -16.77 -8.23 7.28
CA LEU A 89 -17.54 -9.32 7.90
C LEU A 89 -19.04 -9.00 7.80
N VAL A 90 -19.84 -9.94 7.30
CA VAL A 90 -21.30 -9.83 7.23
C VAL A 90 -21.90 -10.76 8.28
N GLN A 91 -22.68 -10.21 9.20
CA GLN A 91 -23.42 -10.98 10.19
C GLN A 91 -24.91 -11.00 9.82
N ILE A 92 -25.41 -12.23 9.63
CA ILE A 92 -26.80 -12.56 9.32
C ILE A 92 -27.55 -12.89 10.61
#